data_AF-A0A327JEW8-F1
#
_entry.id   AF-A0A327JEW8-F1
#
_cell.length_a   1.000
_cell.length_b   1.000
_cell.length_c   1.000
_cell.angle_alpha   90.00
_cell.angle_beta   90.00
_cell.angle_gamma   90.00
#
_symmetry.space_group_name_H-M   'P 1'
#
loop_
_entity.id
_entity.type
_entity.pdbx_description
1 polymer ?
#
loop_
_entity_poly.entity_id
_entity_poly.type
_entity_poly.pdbx_seq_one_letter_code
_entity_poly.pdbx_strand_id
1 'polypeptide(L)'
;MKTALRAGFGALLLFLAADMAIAASDDLSEPSPADHQAVQECLEASRGAETLKIAADCIGVVANPCLDVPDNQTTYGMASCLQREERIWDSLLNDWYGSARQYFSADLKRQFRDVQRAWIAWRDAKCGFEHAKYEGGTLGTVTGASCMLETTGARALELRSLVVEYESR
;
A
#
# COMPACT_ATOMS: atom_id res chain seq x y z
N MET A 1 74.22 7.13 0.80
CA MET A 1 74.63 8.23 1.71
C MET A 1 73.88 9.50 1.31
N LYS A 2 73.12 10.05 2.27
CA LYS A 2 72.65 11.46 2.42
C LYS A 2 71.67 12.02 1.36
N THR A 3 70.36 11.95 1.63
CA THR A 3 69.43 13.01 2.15
C THR A 3 69.11 14.17 1.20
N ALA A 4 67.81 14.31 0.85
CA ALA A 4 67.08 15.58 0.95
C ALA A 4 65.57 15.33 0.96
N LEU A 5 64.93 15.87 2.01
CA LEU A 5 63.52 15.88 2.33
C LEU A 5 62.80 16.97 1.51
N ARG A 6 61.62 16.70 0.95
CA ARG A 6 60.62 17.75 0.64
C ARG A 6 59.24 17.28 1.07
N ALA A 7 58.72 17.99 2.06
CA ALA A 7 57.36 17.91 2.55
C ALA A 7 56.38 18.40 1.47
N GLY A 8 55.32 17.65 1.25
CA GLY A 8 54.15 18.06 0.47
C GLY A 8 52.90 17.80 1.31
N PHE A 9 52.37 18.87 1.89
CA PHE A 9 51.03 18.92 2.48
C PHE A 9 50.00 18.53 1.40
N GLY A 10 49.36 17.37 1.56
CA GLY A 10 48.24 16.93 0.73
C GLY A 10 47.01 16.75 1.61
N ALA A 11 46.01 17.58 1.38
CA ALA A 11 44.84 17.81 2.22
C ALA A 11 44.07 16.52 2.61
N LEU A 12 43.81 16.39 3.91
CA LEU A 12 42.83 15.45 4.46
C LEU A 12 41.43 15.94 4.08
N LEU A 13 40.84 15.37 3.04
CA LEU A 13 39.44 15.57 2.68
C LEU A 13 38.54 14.85 3.69
N LEU A 14 38.07 15.60 4.69
CA LEU A 14 36.95 15.21 5.55
C LEU A 14 35.67 15.27 4.71
N PHE A 15 35.22 14.10 4.22
CA PHE A 15 33.87 13.95 3.71
C PHE A 15 32.89 14.06 4.88
N LEU A 16 32.28 15.23 5.05
CA LEU A 16 31.09 15.41 5.87
C LEU A 16 29.96 14.60 5.23
N ALA A 17 29.68 13.42 5.76
CA ALA A 17 28.42 12.74 5.50
C ALA A 17 27.30 13.62 6.06
N ALA A 18 26.53 14.26 5.18
CA ALA A 18 25.29 14.89 5.57
C ALA A 18 24.29 13.75 5.87
N ASP A 19 24.06 13.48 7.16
CA ASP A 19 22.91 12.71 7.61
C ASP A 19 21.65 13.45 7.18
N MET A 20 21.08 13.06 6.03
CA MET A 20 19.73 13.45 5.68
C MET A 20 18.78 12.62 6.54
N ALA A 21 18.51 13.10 7.75
CA ALA A 21 17.37 12.63 8.53
C ALA A 21 16.10 12.97 7.74
N ILE A 22 15.50 11.95 7.13
CA ILE A 22 14.16 12.05 6.56
C ILE A 22 13.22 12.26 7.75
N ALA A 23 12.66 13.46 7.87
CA ALA A 23 11.60 13.73 8.83
C ALA A 23 10.41 12.82 8.47
N ALA A 24 10.07 11.89 9.38
CA ALA A 24 8.82 11.16 9.27
C ALA A 24 7.67 12.18 9.29
N SER A 25 6.84 12.18 8.25
CA SER A 25 5.64 13.01 8.24
C SER A 25 4.68 12.54 9.35
N ASP A 26 4.14 13.47 10.13
CA ASP A 26 3.09 13.23 11.13
C ASP A 26 1.71 12.96 10.47
N ASP A 27 1.72 12.40 9.26
CA ASP A 27 0.52 12.07 8.52
C ASP A 27 0.01 10.70 8.99
N LEU A 28 -1.11 10.70 9.71
CA LEU A 28 -1.77 9.49 10.18
C LEU A 28 -2.12 8.51 9.03
N SER A 29 -2.32 9.03 7.81
CA SER A 29 -2.63 8.24 6.61
C SER A 29 -1.42 7.57 5.96
N GLU A 30 -0.20 7.88 6.39
CA GLU A 30 1.00 7.25 5.82
C GLU A 30 1.33 5.93 6.52
N PRO A 31 1.50 4.82 5.77
CA PRO A 31 1.87 3.53 6.33
C PRO A 31 3.28 3.54 6.93
N SER A 32 3.43 2.94 8.11
CA SER A 32 4.72 2.65 8.73
C SER A 32 5.22 1.26 8.30
N PRO A 33 6.52 0.96 8.46
CA PRO A 33 7.04 -0.39 8.24
C PRO A 33 6.31 -1.49 9.05
N ALA A 34 5.84 -1.17 10.26
CA ALA A 34 5.07 -2.09 11.08
C ALA A 34 3.70 -2.41 10.48
N ASP A 35 3.07 -1.45 9.81
CA ASP A 35 1.78 -1.68 9.12
C ASP A 35 1.97 -2.61 7.92
N HIS A 36 3.03 -2.38 7.14
CA HIS A 36 3.39 -3.29 6.05
C HIS A 36 3.66 -4.71 6.58
N GLN A 37 4.39 -4.83 7.70
CA GLN A 37 4.64 -6.11 8.34
C GLN A 37 3.35 -6.78 8.81
N ALA A 38 2.41 -6.06 9.42
CA ALA A 38 1.14 -6.62 9.88
C ALA A 38 0.32 -7.23 8.74
N VAL A 39 0.23 -6.56 7.58
CA VAL A 39 -0.44 -7.10 6.39
C VAL A 39 0.27 -8.36 5.89
N GLN A 40 1.62 -8.35 5.82
CA GLN A 40 2.39 -9.52 5.38
C GLN A 40 2.21 -10.71 6.32
N GLU A 41 2.28 -10.48 7.63
CA GLU A 41 2.06 -11.53 8.63
C GLU A 41 0.65 -12.13 8.52
N CYS A 42 -0.38 -11.31 8.26
CA CYS A 42 -1.73 -11.81 8.02
C CYS A 42 -1.82 -12.68 6.75
N LEU A 43 -1.23 -12.21 5.63
CA LEU A 43 -1.21 -12.95 4.38
C LEU A 43 -0.50 -14.31 4.52
N GLU A 44 0.57 -14.36 5.32
CA GLU A 44 1.30 -15.58 5.63
C GLU A 44 0.54 -16.51 6.57
N ALA A 45 -0.09 -15.97 7.61
CA ALA A 45 -0.96 -16.74 8.50
C ALA A 45 -2.16 -17.36 7.75
N SER A 46 -2.60 -16.71 6.67
CA SER A 46 -3.72 -17.14 5.82
C SER A 46 -3.28 -17.98 4.62
N ARG A 47 -2.04 -18.49 4.61
CA ARG A 47 -1.52 -19.29 3.50
C ARG A 47 -2.38 -20.54 3.26
N GLY A 48 -2.81 -20.72 2.00
CA GLY A 48 -3.66 -21.83 1.58
C GLY A 48 -5.15 -21.62 1.86
N ALA A 49 -5.56 -20.50 2.45
CA ALA A 49 -6.97 -20.15 2.56
C ALA A 49 -7.54 -19.63 1.24
N GLU A 50 -8.86 -19.75 1.08
CA GLU A 50 -9.60 -19.16 -0.04
C GLU A 50 -9.52 -17.62 -0.02
N THR A 51 -9.50 -16.99 -1.20
CA THR A 51 -9.37 -15.52 -1.35
C THR A 51 -10.36 -14.73 -0.50
N LEU A 52 -11.61 -15.19 -0.41
CA LEU A 52 -12.64 -14.53 0.42
C LEU A 52 -12.32 -14.59 1.92
N LYS A 53 -11.74 -15.70 2.39
CA LYS A 53 -11.32 -15.83 3.78
C LYS A 53 -10.12 -14.92 4.07
N ILE A 54 -9.14 -14.86 3.17
CA ILE A 54 -8.00 -13.94 3.30
C ILE A 54 -8.50 -12.49 3.37
N ALA A 55 -9.46 -12.11 2.53
CA ALA A 55 -10.04 -10.77 2.55
C ALA A 55 -10.71 -10.48 3.90
N ALA A 56 -11.50 -11.42 4.44
CA ALA A 56 -12.17 -11.27 5.73
C ALA A 56 -11.21 -11.21 6.92
N ASP A 57 -10.08 -11.91 6.85
CA ASP A 57 -9.10 -11.95 7.94
C ASP A 57 -8.12 -10.76 7.89
N CYS A 58 -7.72 -10.34 6.68
CA CYS A 58 -6.60 -9.42 6.49
C CYS A 58 -6.98 -7.97 6.16
N ILE A 59 -8.16 -7.70 5.57
CA ILE A 59 -8.58 -6.32 5.34
C ILE A 59 -9.07 -5.75 6.67
N GLY A 60 -8.41 -4.69 7.14
CA GLY A 60 -8.66 -4.04 8.42
C GLY A 60 -7.58 -4.32 9.48
N VAL A 61 -6.55 -5.12 9.20
CA VAL A 61 -5.52 -5.46 10.20
C VAL A 61 -4.67 -4.27 10.64
N VAL A 62 -4.64 -3.20 9.85
CA VAL A 62 -3.97 -1.93 10.17
C VAL A 62 -5.01 -0.87 10.54
N ALA A 63 -6.11 -0.78 9.78
CA ALA A 63 -7.13 0.22 9.98
C ALA A 63 -7.86 0.02 11.33
N ASN A 64 -8.21 -1.21 11.72
CA ASN A 64 -8.99 -1.45 12.94
C ASN A 64 -8.21 -1.05 14.21
N PRO A 65 -6.95 -1.48 14.43
CA PRO A 65 -6.18 -1.00 15.58
C PRO A 65 -5.96 0.52 15.58
N CYS A 66 -5.80 1.13 14.39
CA CYS A 66 -5.72 2.58 14.26
C CYS A 66 -7.02 3.27 14.69
N LEU A 67 -8.16 2.72 14.31
CA LEU A 67 -9.48 3.22 14.71
C LEU A 67 -9.70 3.06 16.22
N ASP A 68 -9.20 2.01 16.86
CA ASP A 68 -9.37 1.79 18.30
C ASP A 68 -8.67 2.86 19.19
N VAL A 69 -7.79 3.69 18.62
CA VAL A 69 -7.16 4.81 19.33
C VAL A 69 -8.17 5.95 19.53
N PRO A 70 -8.45 6.38 20.79
CA PRO A 70 -9.44 7.42 21.07
C PRO A 70 -9.24 8.73 20.31
N ASP A 71 -7.99 9.16 20.12
CA ASP A 71 -7.66 10.41 19.42
C ASP A 71 -7.96 10.34 17.91
N ASN A 72 -8.10 9.14 17.35
CA ASN A 72 -8.39 8.92 15.93
C ASN A 72 -9.91 8.89 15.62
N GLN A 73 -10.77 9.08 16.62
CA GLN A 73 -12.24 8.99 16.48
C GLN A 73 -12.89 10.24 15.83
N THR A 74 -12.10 11.21 15.39
CA THR A 74 -12.60 12.28 14.51
C THR A 74 -12.86 11.73 13.11
N THR A 75 -13.79 12.33 12.35
CA THR A 75 -14.02 11.91 10.94
C THR A 75 -12.72 11.90 10.11
N TYR A 76 -11.86 12.90 10.34
CA TYR A 76 -10.55 12.95 9.70
C TYR A 76 -9.67 11.76 10.12
N GLY A 77 -9.52 11.52 11.42
CA GLY A 77 -8.73 10.41 11.94
C GLY A 77 -9.20 9.05 11.44
N MET A 78 -10.52 8.83 11.43
CA MET A 78 -11.11 7.61 10.91
C MET A 78 -10.79 7.40 9.42
N ALA A 79 -10.97 8.44 8.60
CA ALA A 79 -10.66 8.37 7.18
C ALA A 79 -9.17 8.15 6.93
N SER A 80 -8.29 8.77 7.73
CA SER A 80 -6.84 8.57 7.66
C SER A 80 -6.43 7.15 8.03
N CYS A 81 -7.02 6.54 9.07
CA CYS A 81 -6.76 5.13 9.41
C CYS A 81 -7.12 4.17 8.28
N LEU A 82 -8.27 4.41 7.61
CA LEU A 82 -8.71 3.60 6.48
C LEU A 82 -7.78 3.76 5.26
N GLN A 83 -7.38 5.01 4.96
CA GLN A 83 -6.45 5.32 3.87
C GLN A 83 -5.06 4.73 4.11
N ARG A 84 -4.59 4.72 5.37
CA ARG A 84 -3.31 4.12 5.76
C ARG A 84 -3.20 2.67 5.31
N GLU A 85 -4.22 1.86 5.59
CA GLU A 85 -4.20 0.48 5.13
C GLU A 85 -4.46 0.37 3.61
N GLU A 86 -5.34 1.21 3.07
CA GLU A 86 -5.67 1.19 1.63
C GLU A 86 -4.42 1.41 0.76
N ARG A 87 -3.50 2.30 1.15
CA ARG A 87 -2.22 2.52 0.46
C ARG A 87 -1.33 1.29 0.42
N ILE A 88 -1.34 0.47 1.47
CA ILE A 88 -0.60 -0.81 1.49
C ILE A 88 -1.21 -1.75 0.47
N TRP A 89 -2.55 -1.88 0.48
CA TRP A 89 -3.27 -2.71 -0.49
C TRP A 89 -3.09 -2.22 -1.94
N ASP A 90 -3.05 -0.91 -2.18
CA ASP A 90 -2.81 -0.35 -3.51
C ASP A 90 -1.39 -0.64 -4.00
N SER A 91 -0.38 -0.54 -3.13
CA SER A 91 0.98 -0.96 -3.46
C SER A 91 1.03 -2.44 -3.88
N LEU A 92 0.44 -3.32 -3.06
CA LEU A 92 0.39 -4.76 -3.34
C LEU A 92 -0.39 -5.07 -4.62
N LEU A 93 -1.49 -4.35 -4.87
CA LEU A 93 -2.28 -4.46 -6.09
C LEU A 93 -1.43 -4.14 -7.32
N ASN A 94 -0.64 -3.06 -7.29
CA ASN A 94 0.22 -2.68 -8.41
C ASN A 94 1.37 -3.69 -8.61
N ASP A 95 1.95 -4.21 -7.53
CA ASP A 95 2.98 -5.24 -7.60
C ASP A 95 2.45 -6.53 -8.23
N TRP A 96 1.32 -7.05 -7.74
CA TRP A 96 0.71 -8.28 -8.29
C TRP A 96 0.12 -8.07 -9.69
N TYR A 97 -0.37 -6.88 -10.02
CA TYR A 97 -0.71 -6.53 -11.41
C TYR A 97 0.52 -6.63 -12.32
N GLY A 98 1.67 -6.13 -11.85
CA GLY A 98 2.95 -6.24 -12.55
C GLY A 98 3.38 -7.69 -12.75
N SER A 99 3.36 -8.48 -11.68
CA SER A 99 3.75 -9.89 -11.69
C SER A 99 2.83 -10.74 -12.57
N ALA A 100 1.50 -10.61 -12.44
CA ALA A 100 0.54 -11.38 -13.24
C ALA A 100 0.75 -11.13 -14.75
N ARG A 101 1.05 -9.88 -15.14
CA ARG A 101 1.31 -9.54 -16.54
C ARG A 101 2.50 -10.27 -17.12
N GLN A 102 3.48 -10.71 -16.32
CA GLN A 102 4.67 -11.37 -16.85
C GLN A 102 4.33 -12.69 -17.57
N TYR A 103 3.25 -13.36 -17.16
CA TYR A 103 2.77 -14.61 -17.74
C TYR A 103 1.94 -14.45 -19.02
N PHE A 104 1.58 -13.22 -19.40
CA PHE A 104 0.63 -12.96 -20.48
C PHE A 104 1.30 -12.61 -21.80
N SER A 105 0.69 -13.07 -22.90
CA SER A 105 1.02 -12.61 -24.27
C SER A 105 0.73 -11.11 -24.43
N ALA A 106 1.24 -10.49 -25.49
CA ALA A 106 1.00 -9.06 -25.75
C ALA A 106 -0.51 -8.72 -25.84
N ASP A 107 -1.31 -9.61 -26.41
CA ASP A 107 -2.75 -9.41 -26.57
C ASP A 107 -3.49 -9.55 -25.25
N LEU A 108 -3.13 -10.56 -24.45
CA LEU A 108 -3.71 -10.75 -23.13
C LEU A 108 -3.30 -9.64 -22.16
N LYS A 109 -2.06 -9.11 -22.26
CA LYS A 109 -1.62 -7.90 -21.53
C LYS A 109 -2.50 -6.69 -21.83
N ARG A 110 -2.95 -6.51 -23.08
CA ARG A 110 -3.85 -5.40 -23.45
C ARG A 110 -5.23 -5.58 -22.83
N GLN A 111 -5.81 -6.78 -22.95
CA GLN A 111 -7.11 -7.09 -22.35
C GLN A 111 -7.08 -6.94 -20.83
N PHE A 112 -6.03 -7.44 -20.17
CA PHE A 112 -5.88 -7.35 -18.73
C PHE A 112 -5.74 -5.90 -18.23
N ARG A 113 -5.02 -5.05 -18.97
CA ARG A 113 -4.97 -3.60 -18.70
C ARG A 113 -6.35 -2.97 -18.79
N ASP A 114 -7.14 -3.36 -19.78
CA ASP A 114 -8.48 -2.79 -19.99
C ASP A 114 -9.45 -3.25 -18.88
N VAL A 115 -9.33 -4.50 -18.41
CA VAL A 115 -10.01 -4.99 -17.19
C VAL A 115 -9.63 -4.15 -15.97
N GLN A 116 -8.34 -3.89 -15.75
CA GLN A 116 -7.89 -3.09 -14.60
C GLN A 116 -8.41 -1.65 -14.65
N ARG A 117 -8.44 -1.02 -15.84
CA ARG A 117 -9.01 0.32 -16.02
C ARG A 117 -10.51 0.37 -15.78
N ALA A 118 -11.24 -0.65 -16.25
CA ALA A 118 -12.67 -0.78 -15.98
C ALA A 118 -12.94 -0.95 -14.47
N TRP A 119 -12.12 -1.73 -13.78
CA TRP A 119 -12.20 -1.87 -12.33
C TRP A 119 -11.95 -0.54 -11.60
N ILE A 120 -10.95 0.26 -11.99
CA ILE A 120 -10.71 1.59 -11.39
C ILE A 120 -11.94 2.48 -11.55
N ALA A 121 -12.51 2.55 -12.76
CA ALA A 121 -13.70 3.35 -13.01
C ALA A 121 -14.91 2.89 -12.17
N TRP A 122 -15.07 1.57 -12.01
CA TRP A 122 -16.10 0.99 -11.14
C TRP A 122 -15.87 1.31 -9.66
N ARG A 123 -14.64 1.19 -9.17
CA ARG A 123 -14.26 1.52 -7.78
C ARG A 123 -14.59 2.96 -7.47
N ASP A 124 -14.13 3.88 -8.31
CA ASP A 124 -14.30 5.31 -8.10
C ASP A 124 -15.80 5.69 -8.14
N ALA A 125 -16.58 5.08 -9.05
CA ALA A 125 -18.03 5.27 -9.08
C ALA A 125 -18.74 4.70 -7.84
N LYS A 126 -18.37 3.48 -7.41
CA LYS A 126 -18.95 2.82 -6.23
C LYS A 126 -18.64 3.63 -4.96
N CYS A 127 -17.39 3.95 -4.72
CA CYS A 127 -16.97 4.63 -3.50
C CYS A 127 -17.37 6.11 -3.50
N GLY A 128 -17.47 6.75 -4.68
CA GLY A 128 -18.10 8.05 -4.83
C GLY A 128 -19.59 8.04 -4.47
N PHE A 129 -20.31 6.97 -4.83
CA PHE A 129 -21.71 6.78 -4.40
C PHE A 129 -21.81 6.57 -2.88
N GLU A 130 -20.94 5.74 -2.28
CA GLU A 130 -20.93 5.54 -0.82
C GLU A 130 -20.72 6.85 -0.06
N HIS A 131 -19.80 7.70 -0.54
CA HIS A 131 -19.63 9.05 -0.02
C HIS A 131 -20.89 9.91 -0.19
N ALA A 132 -21.45 9.95 -1.40
CA ALA A 132 -22.55 10.84 -1.77
C ALA A 132 -23.87 10.54 -1.04
N LYS A 133 -24.11 9.30 -0.59
CA LYS A 133 -25.29 8.90 0.20
C LYS A 133 -25.49 9.72 1.49
N TYR A 134 -24.44 10.38 1.97
CA TYR A 134 -24.49 11.21 3.17
C TYR A 134 -24.73 12.69 2.87
N GLU A 135 -25.05 13.06 1.63
CA GLU A 135 -25.53 14.39 1.21
C GLU A 135 -24.64 15.57 1.70
N GLY A 136 -23.33 15.36 1.73
CA GLY A 136 -22.35 16.37 2.17
C GLY A 136 -22.03 16.35 3.68
N GLY A 137 -22.62 15.42 4.43
CA GLY A 137 -22.20 15.13 5.80
C GLY A 137 -20.79 14.53 5.87
N THR A 138 -20.04 14.83 6.94
CA THR A 138 -18.65 14.39 7.09
C THR A 138 -18.50 12.86 7.15
N LEU A 139 -19.54 12.14 7.58
CA LEU A 139 -19.58 10.67 7.58
C LEU A 139 -19.42 10.08 6.15
N GLY A 140 -19.77 10.83 5.10
CA GLY A 140 -19.49 10.44 3.72
C GLY A 140 -17.99 10.22 3.47
N THR A 141 -17.10 10.99 4.12
CA THR A 141 -15.65 10.82 3.98
C THR A 141 -15.18 9.47 4.53
N VAL A 142 -15.71 9.05 5.68
CA VAL A 142 -15.34 7.77 6.30
C VAL A 142 -15.85 6.60 5.48
N THR A 143 -17.11 6.65 5.05
CA THR A 143 -17.73 5.56 4.28
C THR A 143 -17.12 5.42 2.88
N GLY A 144 -16.80 6.54 2.22
CA GLY A 144 -16.00 6.53 0.99
C GLY A 144 -14.63 5.89 1.19
N ALA A 145 -13.91 6.26 2.26
CA ALA A 145 -12.60 5.68 2.57
C ALA A 145 -12.66 4.18 2.90
N SER A 146 -13.69 3.75 3.63
CA SER A 146 -13.92 2.33 3.95
C SER A 146 -14.21 1.53 2.67
N CYS A 147 -15.03 2.06 1.76
CA CYS A 147 -15.24 1.45 0.45
C CYS A 147 -13.93 1.32 -0.34
N MET A 148 -13.09 2.36 -0.34
CA MET A 148 -11.79 2.33 -1.04
C MET A 148 -10.89 1.23 -0.47
N LEU A 149 -10.75 1.14 0.86
CA LEU A 149 -9.99 0.08 1.52
C LEU A 149 -10.48 -1.31 1.12
N GLU A 150 -11.78 -1.59 1.27
CA GLU A 150 -12.35 -2.91 0.98
C GLU A 150 -12.19 -3.30 -0.49
N THR A 151 -12.46 -2.37 -1.41
CA THR A 151 -12.41 -2.65 -2.85
C THR A 151 -11.00 -2.79 -3.37
N THR A 152 -10.06 -1.95 -2.91
CA THR A 152 -8.63 -2.05 -3.25
C THR A 152 -8.04 -3.34 -2.68
N GLY A 153 -8.31 -3.67 -1.40
CA GLY A 153 -7.83 -4.91 -0.77
C GLY A 153 -8.35 -6.17 -1.45
N ALA A 154 -9.66 -6.24 -1.74
CA ALA A 154 -10.25 -7.36 -2.47
C ALA A 154 -9.62 -7.54 -3.85
N ARG A 155 -9.41 -6.43 -4.59
CA ARG A 155 -8.77 -6.48 -5.91
C ARG A 155 -7.32 -6.95 -5.82
N ALA A 156 -6.56 -6.46 -4.84
CA ALA A 156 -5.19 -6.91 -4.62
C ALA A 156 -5.14 -8.44 -4.44
N LEU A 157 -6.05 -9.00 -3.65
CA LEU A 157 -6.13 -10.44 -3.40
C LEU A 157 -6.58 -11.25 -4.62
N GLU A 158 -7.48 -10.73 -5.45
CA GLU A 158 -7.79 -11.34 -6.76
C GLU A 158 -6.54 -11.44 -7.65
N LEU A 159 -5.75 -10.36 -7.70
CA LEU A 159 -4.52 -10.33 -8.49
C LEU A 159 -3.44 -11.26 -7.92
N ARG A 160 -3.31 -11.32 -6.59
CA ARG A 160 -2.44 -12.29 -5.91
C ARG A 160 -2.82 -13.73 -6.27
N SER A 161 -4.11 -14.05 -6.23
CA SER A 161 -4.61 -15.38 -6.58
C SER A 161 -4.25 -15.76 -8.01
N LEU A 162 -4.32 -14.79 -8.94
CA LEU A 162 -3.90 -14.99 -10.32
C LEU A 162 -2.40 -15.27 -10.43
N VAL A 163 -1.55 -14.55 -9.68
CA VAL A 163 -0.10 -14.81 -9.65
C VAL A 163 0.19 -16.23 -9.16
N VAL A 164 -0.39 -16.63 -8.02
CA VAL A 164 -0.20 -17.98 -7.44
C VAL A 164 -0.64 -19.08 -8.41
N GLU A 165 -1.79 -18.89 -9.10
CA GLU A 165 -2.26 -19.85 -10.09
C GLU A 165 -1.24 -20.04 -11.21
N TYR A 166 -0.69 -18.96 -11.77
CA TYR A 166 0.27 -19.03 -12.87
C TYR A 166 1.65 -19.53 -12.43
N GLU A 167 2.09 -19.27 -11.19
CA GLU A 167 3.32 -19.83 -10.62
C GLU A 167 3.25 -21.35 -10.42
N SER A 168 2.04 -21.89 -10.25
CA SER A 168 1.82 -23.33 -10.04
C SER A 168 1.75 -24.17 -11.32
N ARG A 169 1.75 -23.52 -12.50
CA ARG A 169 1.69 -24.19 -13.82
C ARG A 169 3.08 -24.51 -14.35
#